data_AF-G0UQD0-F1
#
_entry.id   AF-G0UQD0-F1
#
_cell.length_a   1.000
_cell.length_b   1.000
_cell.length_c   1.000
_cell.angle_alpha   90.00
_cell.angle_beta   90.00
_cell.angle_gamma   90.00
#
_symmetry.space_group_name_H-M   'P 1'
#
loop_
_entity.id
_entity.type
_entity.pdbx_description
1 polymer ?
#
loop_
_entity_poly.entity_id
_entity_poly.type
_entity_poly.pdbx_seq_one_letter_code
_entity_poly.pdbx_strand_id
1 'polypeptide(L)'
;MSLLCNMSIFVLMVLPVVLLAKGHHMIPQRILPLIGVVASCLLLESTIIASLGGPGLLKLLQHSVCVLALPVMDTAVLNFVLNDPKARRALHVANGGDDAGAVVAVAWATADIVLFRWFRWYNVMQEPSFDQENLISAAEAFVNLVSLLLAARLIAVRADSKANNNNGNSRSVAVAGARVVAAAVAVFYQSHLLGGVAQLAILAALRGVLPH
;
A
#
# COMPACT_ATOMS: atom_id res chain seq x y z
N MET A 1 -1.81 -32.05 4.30
CA MET A 1 -2.77 -31.25 3.50
C MET A 1 -2.77 -29.78 3.92
N SER A 2 -2.87 -29.44 5.21
CA SER A 2 -2.84 -28.06 5.71
C SER A 2 -1.54 -27.28 5.41
N LEU A 3 -0.36 -27.91 5.58
CA LEU A 3 0.92 -27.27 5.22
C LEU A 3 1.00 -26.86 3.74
N LEU A 4 0.52 -27.70 2.82
CA LEU A 4 0.46 -27.39 1.39
C LEU A 4 -0.53 -26.23 1.11
N CYS A 5 -1.62 -26.17 1.88
CA CYS A 5 -2.60 -25.10 1.74
C CYS A 5 -2.04 -23.76 2.26
N ASN A 6 -1.39 -23.74 3.43
CA ASN A 6 -0.75 -22.54 3.98
C ASN A 6 0.43 -22.06 3.11
N MET A 7 1.17 -22.99 2.51
CA MET A 7 2.17 -22.66 1.47
C MET A 7 1.52 -22.05 0.23
N SER A 8 0.42 -22.61 -0.26
CA SER A 8 -0.28 -22.10 -1.44
C SER A 8 -0.83 -20.68 -1.23
N ILE A 9 -1.35 -20.38 -0.02
CA ILE A 9 -1.85 -19.06 0.34
C ILE A 9 -0.70 -18.04 0.38
N PHE A 10 0.45 -18.44 0.93
CA PHE A 10 1.63 -17.59 0.93
C PHE A 10 2.17 -17.33 -0.48
N VAL A 11 2.19 -18.34 -1.34
CA VAL A 11 2.54 -18.19 -2.75
C VAL A 11 1.55 -17.24 -3.43
N LEU A 12 0.24 -17.35 -3.20
CA LEU A 12 -0.76 -16.44 -3.75
C LEU A 12 -0.54 -14.98 -3.33
N MET A 13 0.07 -14.76 -2.17
CA MET A 13 0.36 -13.43 -1.66
C MET A 13 1.63 -12.83 -2.26
N VAL A 14 2.69 -13.62 -2.42
CA VAL A 14 4.00 -13.17 -2.94
C VAL A 14 4.03 -13.15 -4.48
N LEU A 15 3.30 -14.06 -5.12
CA LEU A 15 3.29 -14.22 -6.58
C LEU A 15 2.94 -12.92 -7.33
N PRO A 16 1.91 -12.13 -6.95
CA PRO A 16 1.61 -10.86 -7.61
C PRO A 16 2.77 -9.86 -7.54
N VAL A 17 3.50 -9.81 -6.42
CA VAL A 17 4.67 -8.94 -6.24
C VAL A 17 5.80 -9.38 -7.17
N VAL A 18 6.07 -10.69 -7.23
CA VAL A 18 7.11 -11.27 -8.09
C VAL A 18 6.78 -11.07 -9.57
N LEU A 19 5.51 -11.25 -9.96
CA LEU A 19 5.04 -11.04 -11.33
C LEU A 19 5.16 -9.57 -11.74
N LEU A 20 4.80 -8.63 -10.86
CA LEU A 20 4.98 -7.19 -11.14
C LEU A 20 6.46 -6.81 -11.22
N ALA A 21 7.29 -7.32 -10.30
CA ALA A 21 8.73 -7.06 -10.31
C ALA A 21 9.38 -7.58 -11.60
N LYS A 22 9.06 -8.80 -12.03
CA LYS A 22 9.54 -9.35 -13.31
C LYS A 22 8.96 -8.61 -14.51
N GLY A 23 7.66 -8.33 -14.51
CA GLY A 23 6.97 -7.67 -15.63
C GLY A 23 7.52 -6.28 -15.92
N HIS A 24 7.90 -5.53 -14.87
CA HIS A 24 8.48 -4.19 -14.98
C HIS A 24 10.01 -4.15 -14.90
N HIS A 25 10.68 -5.30 -15.12
CA HIS A 25 12.14 -5.42 -15.22
C HIS A 25 12.87 -4.82 -14.01
N MET A 26 12.33 -5.09 -12.82
CA MET A 26 12.80 -4.43 -11.61
C MET A 26 14.15 -4.96 -11.14
N ILE A 27 15.03 -4.06 -10.72
CA ILE A 27 16.35 -4.38 -10.17
C ILE A 27 16.26 -4.36 -8.63
N PRO A 28 16.22 -5.51 -7.95
CA PRO A 28 15.91 -5.58 -6.51
C PRO A 28 16.93 -4.83 -5.65
N GLN A 29 18.22 -4.86 -6.02
CA GLN A 29 19.28 -4.16 -5.30
C GLN A 29 19.10 -2.64 -5.27
N ARG A 30 18.48 -2.07 -6.32
CA ARG A 30 18.27 -0.63 -6.43
C ARG A 30 17.03 -0.16 -5.67
N ILE A 31 16.07 -1.04 -5.45
CA ILE A 31 14.81 -0.75 -4.76
C ILE A 31 14.96 -0.89 -3.24
N LEU A 32 16.04 -1.51 -2.75
CA LEU A 32 16.33 -1.68 -1.33
C LEU A 32 16.24 -0.39 -0.48
N PRO A 33 16.81 0.77 -0.87
CA PRO A 33 16.67 2.00 -0.09
C PRO A 33 15.21 2.47 0.00
N LEU A 34 14.43 2.30 -1.08
CA LEU A 34 13.00 2.62 -1.08
C LEU A 34 12.23 1.70 -0.12
N ILE A 35 12.52 0.40 -0.13
CA ILE A 35 11.93 -0.55 0.83
C ILE A 35 12.27 -0.15 2.26
N GLY A 36 13.51 0.28 2.53
CA GLY A 36 13.91 0.75 3.87
C GLY A 36 13.11 1.97 4.34
N VAL A 37 12.90 2.96 3.47
CA VAL A 37 12.09 4.15 3.80
C VAL A 37 10.64 3.76 4.04
N VAL A 38 10.05 2.93 3.18
CA VAL A 38 8.66 2.50 3.34
C VAL A 38 8.49 1.65 4.62
N ALA A 39 9.42 0.74 4.90
CA ALA A 39 9.45 -0.03 6.12
C ALA A 39 9.52 0.87 7.37
N SER A 40 10.36 1.91 7.35
CA SER A 40 10.45 2.87 8.45
C SER A 40 9.14 3.66 8.65
N CYS A 41 8.44 4.00 7.56
CA CYS A 41 7.14 4.67 7.61
C CYS A 41 6.09 3.76 8.25
N LEU A 42 5.98 2.52 7.76
CA LEU A 42 5.06 1.52 8.29
C LEU A 42 5.32 1.20 9.77
N LEU A 43 6.59 1.11 10.18
CA LEU A 43 6.95 0.94 11.59
C LEU A 43 6.55 2.15 12.42
N LEU A 44 6.85 3.37 11.95
CA LEU A 44 6.45 4.60 12.64
C LEU A 44 4.92 4.66 12.84
N GLU A 45 4.16 4.39 11.79
CA GLU A 45 2.70 4.33 11.84
C GLU A 45 2.20 3.30 12.85
N SER A 46 2.76 2.08 12.81
CA SER A 46 2.40 1.03 13.77
C SER A 46 2.68 1.43 15.22
N THR A 47 3.80 2.12 15.48
CA THR A 47 4.15 2.60 16.83
C THR A 47 3.23 3.72 17.29
N ILE A 48 2.81 4.62 16.40
CA ILE A 48 1.85 5.69 16.70
C ILE A 48 0.50 5.07 17.10
N ILE A 49 -0.02 4.15 16.30
CA ILE A 49 -1.28 3.45 16.59
C ILE A 49 -1.20 2.70 17.92
N ALA A 50 -0.10 1.98 18.16
CA ALA A 50 0.11 1.25 19.40
C ALA A 50 0.18 2.18 20.62
N SER A 51 0.84 3.34 20.50
CA SER A 51 0.92 4.36 21.56
C SER A 51 -0.43 5.00 21.87
N LEU A 52 -1.38 4.96 20.94
CA LEU A 52 -2.74 5.50 21.08
C LEU A 52 -3.75 4.44 21.57
N GLY A 53 -3.30 3.21 21.81
CA GLY A 53 -4.14 2.12 22.30
C GLY A 53 -4.53 2.29 23.76
N GLY A 54 -5.69 2.93 24.01
CA GLY A 54 -6.24 3.10 25.36
C GLY A 54 -7.76 3.31 25.37
N PRO A 55 -8.44 3.06 26.51
CA PRO A 55 -9.88 3.25 26.62
C PRO A 55 -10.30 4.74 26.58
N GLY A 56 -11.49 5.02 26.06
CA GLY A 56 -12.10 6.35 26.07
C GLY A 56 -11.65 7.25 24.90
N LEU A 57 -11.24 8.49 25.21
CA LEU A 57 -10.84 9.52 24.24
C LEU A 57 -9.67 9.07 23.35
N LEU A 58 -8.75 8.25 23.89
CA LEU A 58 -7.62 7.69 23.15
C LEU A 58 -8.06 6.78 22.00
N LYS A 59 -9.13 6.00 22.19
CA LYS A 59 -9.71 5.17 21.12
C LYS A 59 -10.29 6.03 19.99
N LEU A 60 -10.97 7.13 20.32
CA LEU A 60 -11.48 8.08 19.32
C LEU A 60 -10.33 8.76 18.56
N LEU A 61 -9.26 9.12 19.27
CA LEU A 61 -8.05 9.70 18.66
C LEU A 61 -7.32 8.68 17.78
N GLN A 62 -7.26 7.41 18.20
CA GLN A 62 -6.75 6.32 17.40
C GLN A 62 -7.58 6.13 16.12
N HIS A 63 -8.91 6.23 16.21
CA HIS A 63 -9.79 6.13 15.03
C HIS A 63 -9.58 7.30 14.07
N SER A 64 -9.45 8.53 14.56
CA SER A 64 -9.20 9.69 13.70
C SER A 64 -7.83 9.64 13.05
N VAL A 65 -6.80 9.18 13.77
CA VAL A 65 -5.46 8.95 13.23
C VAL A 65 -5.49 7.86 12.15
N CYS A 66 -6.17 6.74 12.38
CA CYS A 66 -6.29 5.67 11.39
C CYS A 66 -7.06 6.08 10.13
N VAL A 67 -8.12 6.88 10.27
CA VAL A 67 -8.97 7.29 9.14
C VAL A 67 -8.36 8.45 8.35
N LEU A 68 -7.69 9.38 9.03
CA LEU A 68 -7.22 10.63 8.43
C LEU A 68 -5.71 10.70 8.30
N ALA A 69 -4.97 10.46 9.38
CA ALA A 69 -3.54 10.72 9.41
C ALA A 69 -2.74 9.68 8.61
N LEU A 70 -3.02 8.39 8.76
CA LEU A 70 -2.28 7.34 8.03
C LEU A 70 -2.46 7.46 6.50
N PRO A 71 -3.69 7.59 5.96
CA PRO A 71 -3.87 7.69 4.51
C PRO A 71 -3.26 8.96 3.92
N VAL A 72 -3.25 10.06 4.69
CA VAL A 72 -2.63 11.33 4.28
C VAL A 72 -1.11 11.23 4.31
N MET A 73 -0.54 10.58 5.32
CA MET A 73 0.91 10.32 5.39
C MET A 73 1.37 9.43 4.25
N ASP A 74 0.69 8.32 3.99
CA ASP A 74 0.98 7.42 2.87
C ASP A 74 0.96 8.16 1.53
N THR A 75 -0.07 8.98 1.31
CA THR A 75 -0.21 9.73 0.05
C THR A 75 0.81 10.86 -0.07
N ALA A 76 1.20 11.48 1.04
CA ALA A 76 2.29 12.45 1.06
C ALA A 76 3.63 11.80 0.72
N VAL A 77 3.92 10.62 1.27
CA VAL A 77 5.15 9.85 0.96
C VAL A 77 5.14 9.39 -0.49
N LEU A 78 4.03 8.84 -0.99
CA LEU A 78 3.85 8.50 -2.41
C LEU A 78 4.07 9.71 -3.31
N ASN A 79 3.50 10.86 -2.96
CA ASN A 79 3.66 12.11 -3.71
C ASN A 79 5.12 12.60 -3.68
N PHE A 80 5.80 12.50 -2.53
CA PHE A 80 7.21 12.88 -2.41
C PHE A 80 8.12 11.99 -3.25
N VAL A 81 7.97 10.66 -3.11
CA VAL A 81 8.77 9.68 -3.86
C VAL A 81 8.51 9.78 -5.37
N LEU A 82 7.27 10.05 -5.77
CA LEU A 82 6.89 10.12 -7.18
C LEU A 82 7.00 11.51 -7.79
N ASN A 83 6.99 12.63 -7.08
CA ASN A 83 7.05 13.96 -7.73
C ASN A 83 8.33 14.74 -7.43
N ASP A 84 9.10 14.41 -6.39
CA ASP A 84 10.38 15.06 -6.16
C ASP A 84 11.50 14.40 -7.00
N PRO A 85 12.10 15.11 -7.96
CA PRO A 85 13.19 14.57 -8.79
C PRO A 85 14.45 14.25 -7.97
N LYS A 86 14.67 14.91 -6.83
CA LYS A 86 15.80 14.59 -5.93
C LYS A 86 15.54 13.29 -5.19
N ALA A 87 14.31 13.08 -4.69
CA ALA A 87 13.91 11.85 -4.03
C ALA A 87 13.93 10.66 -5.00
N ARG A 88 13.40 10.81 -6.22
CA ARG A 88 13.45 9.77 -7.26
C ARG A 88 14.87 9.30 -7.57
N ARG A 89 15.84 10.22 -7.58
CA ARG A 89 17.26 9.91 -7.82
C ARG A 89 17.90 9.26 -6.61
N ALA A 90 17.68 9.80 -5.41
CA ALA A 90 18.25 9.29 -4.17
C ALA A 90 17.71 7.88 -3.82
N LEU A 91 16.45 7.61 -4.13
CA LEU A 91 15.78 6.33 -3.90
C LEU A 91 15.88 5.37 -5.09
N HIS A 92 16.66 5.74 -6.12
CA HIS A 92 16.86 4.99 -7.36
C HIS A 92 15.58 4.52 -8.06
N VAL A 93 14.45 5.21 -7.87
CA VAL A 93 13.13 4.83 -8.42
C VAL A 93 13.15 4.86 -9.95
N ALA A 94 13.82 5.86 -10.53
CA ALA A 94 13.97 5.99 -11.98
C ALA A 94 14.90 4.92 -12.61
N ASN A 95 15.73 4.28 -11.79
CA ASN A 95 16.71 3.26 -12.20
C ASN A 95 16.30 1.85 -11.73
N GLY A 96 15.13 1.74 -11.10
CA GLY A 96 14.64 0.56 -10.42
C GLY A 96 13.73 -0.32 -11.27
N GLY A 97 13.14 0.20 -12.35
CA GLY A 97 12.28 -0.51 -13.30
C GLY A 97 11.60 0.44 -14.29
N ASP A 98 10.86 -0.10 -15.25
CA ASP A 98 10.26 0.68 -16.36
C ASP A 98 9.13 1.62 -15.92
N ASP A 99 8.44 1.30 -14.82
CA ASP A 99 7.31 2.07 -14.27
C ASP A 99 7.61 2.45 -12.82
N ALA A 100 7.87 3.74 -12.58
CA ALA A 100 8.13 4.28 -11.24
C ALA A 100 6.97 4.02 -10.26
N GLY A 101 5.72 4.02 -10.76
CA GLY A 101 4.55 3.73 -9.94
C GLY A 101 4.50 2.26 -9.52
N ALA A 102 4.90 1.35 -10.41
CA ALA A 102 5.01 -0.06 -10.08
C ALA A 102 6.13 -0.32 -9.06
N VAL A 103 7.28 0.34 -9.19
CA VAL A 103 8.41 0.20 -8.25
C VAL A 103 8.01 0.57 -6.83
N VAL A 104 7.27 1.67 -6.66
CA VAL A 104 6.75 2.07 -5.34
C VAL A 104 5.71 1.08 -4.82
N ALA A 105 4.80 0.60 -5.68
CA ALA A 105 3.81 -0.39 -5.29
C ALA A 105 4.42 -1.72 -4.81
N VAL A 106 5.43 -2.20 -5.54
CA VAL A 106 6.18 -3.41 -5.18
C VAL A 106 6.96 -3.20 -3.88
N ALA A 107 7.63 -2.05 -3.70
CA ALA A 107 8.36 -1.76 -2.47
C ALA A 107 7.43 -1.74 -1.24
N TRP A 108 6.26 -1.11 -1.37
CA TRP A 108 5.26 -1.03 -0.31
C TRP A 108 4.67 -2.39 0.06
N ALA A 109 4.26 -3.16 -0.95
CA ALA A 109 3.72 -4.50 -0.74
C ALA A 109 4.77 -5.44 -0.15
N THR A 110 6.04 -5.33 -0.59
CA THR A 110 7.14 -6.15 -0.04
C THR A 110 7.40 -5.82 1.43
N ALA A 111 7.42 -4.53 1.79
CA ALA A 111 7.59 -4.11 3.18
C ALA A 111 6.43 -4.61 4.07
N ASP A 112 5.19 -4.50 3.61
CA ASP A 112 3.99 -5.00 4.34
C ASP A 112 4.04 -6.52 4.55
N ILE A 113 4.36 -7.28 3.50
CA ILE A 113 4.52 -8.74 3.56
C ILE A 113 5.57 -9.12 4.61
N VAL A 114 6.76 -8.52 4.53
CA VAL A 114 7.90 -8.89 5.38
C VAL A 114 7.66 -8.48 6.84
N LEU A 115 7.12 -7.30 7.10
CA LEU A 115 6.98 -6.78 8.46
C LEU A 115 5.79 -7.40 9.20
N PHE A 116 4.60 -7.42 8.59
CA PHE A 116 3.37 -7.71 9.33
C PHE A 116 2.82 -9.11 9.10
N ARG A 117 3.17 -9.75 7.99
CA ARG A 117 2.49 -10.98 7.55
C ARG A 117 3.41 -12.19 7.51
N TRP A 118 4.72 -12.00 7.34
CA TRP A 118 5.72 -13.06 7.44
C TRP A 118 5.71 -13.72 8.83
N PHE A 119 5.69 -12.92 9.89
CA PHE A 119 5.66 -13.44 11.27
C PHE A 119 4.35 -14.15 11.60
N ARG A 120 3.20 -13.64 11.14
CA ARG A 120 1.91 -14.30 11.32
C ARG A 120 1.88 -15.65 10.59
N TRP A 121 2.38 -15.70 9.35
CA TRP A 121 2.48 -16.94 8.59
C TRP A 121 3.42 -17.97 9.24
N TYR A 122 4.55 -17.51 9.79
CA TYR A 122 5.48 -18.39 10.53
C TYR A 122 4.82 -19.02 11.76
N ASN A 123 4.00 -18.25 12.49
CA ASN A 123 3.26 -18.78 13.64
C ASN A 123 2.18 -19.78 13.21
N VAL A 124 1.43 -19.50 12.13
CA VAL A 124 0.36 -20.41 11.66
C VAL A 124 0.90 -21.70 11.01
N MET A 125 2.14 -21.68 10.50
CA MET A 125 2.83 -22.90 10.05
C MET A 125 2.99 -23.97 11.14
N GLN A 126 2.91 -23.59 12.42
CA GLN A 126 2.96 -24.51 13.55
C GLN A 126 1.61 -25.21 13.80
N GLU A 127 0.50 -24.70 13.24
CA GLU A 127 -0.84 -25.22 13.47
C GLU A 127 -1.36 -26.03 12.26
N PRO A 128 -1.92 -27.24 12.47
CA PRO A 128 -2.29 -28.15 11.39
C PRO A 128 -3.67 -27.85 10.75
N SER A 129 -4.34 -26.74 11.05
CA SER A 129 -5.66 -26.38 10.51
C SER A 129 -5.57 -25.51 9.26
N PHE A 130 -6.57 -25.65 8.38
CA PHE A 130 -6.82 -24.72 7.29
C PHE A 130 -7.42 -23.44 7.88
N ASP A 131 -6.77 -22.30 7.64
CA ASP A 131 -7.13 -21.05 8.28
C ASP A 131 -7.75 -20.06 7.27
N GLN A 132 -9.07 -19.88 7.37
CA GLN A 132 -9.84 -18.95 6.54
C GLN A 132 -9.33 -17.52 6.68
N GLU A 133 -8.78 -17.15 7.84
CA GLU A 133 -8.25 -15.82 8.10
C GLU A 133 -7.01 -15.51 7.24
N ASN A 134 -6.19 -16.52 6.94
CA ASN A 134 -5.03 -16.36 6.08
C ASN A 134 -5.41 -16.13 4.62
N LEU A 135 -6.49 -16.76 4.15
CA LEU A 135 -7.01 -16.53 2.80
C LEU A 135 -7.57 -15.11 2.65
N ILE A 136 -8.31 -14.64 3.66
CA ILE A 136 -8.81 -13.25 3.72
C ILE A 136 -7.64 -12.28 3.74
N SER A 137 -6.61 -12.53 4.56
CA SER A 137 -5.40 -11.71 4.59
C SER A 137 -4.72 -11.67 3.22
N ALA A 138 -4.52 -12.81 2.55
CA ALA A 138 -3.93 -12.84 1.22
C ALA A 138 -4.72 -12.00 0.19
N ALA A 139 -6.06 -12.10 0.22
CA ALA A 139 -6.93 -11.27 -0.62
C ALA A 139 -6.78 -9.76 -0.31
N GLU A 140 -6.70 -9.39 0.97
CA GLU A 140 -6.47 -8.00 1.39
C GLU A 140 -5.13 -7.47 0.90
N ALA A 141 -4.06 -8.27 0.93
CA ALA A 141 -2.76 -7.85 0.41
C ALA A 141 -2.80 -7.63 -1.11
N PHE A 142 -3.49 -8.51 -1.83
CA PHE A 142 -3.65 -8.36 -3.27
C PHE A 142 -4.43 -7.08 -3.61
N VAL A 143 -5.55 -6.83 -2.94
CA VAL A 143 -6.35 -5.61 -3.13
C VAL A 143 -5.55 -4.37 -2.75
N ASN A 144 -4.77 -4.41 -1.68
CA ASN A 144 -3.90 -3.31 -1.27
C ASN A 144 -2.82 -3.02 -2.32
N LEU A 145 -2.15 -4.05 -2.83
CA LEU A 145 -1.16 -3.91 -3.89
C LEU A 145 -1.75 -3.28 -5.16
N VAL A 146 -2.94 -3.72 -5.59
CA VAL A 146 -3.59 -3.18 -6.79
C VAL A 146 -4.05 -1.74 -6.56
N SER A 147 -4.61 -1.42 -5.39
CA SER A 147 -5.03 -0.06 -5.06
C SER A 147 -3.83 0.89 -4.96
N LEU A 148 -2.69 0.43 -4.43
CA LEU A 148 -1.47 1.21 -4.34
C LEU A 148 -0.82 1.42 -5.70
N LEU A 149 -0.84 0.42 -6.57
CA LEU A 149 -0.43 0.55 -7.98
C LEU A 149 -1.30 1.56 -8.73
N LEU A 150 -2.62 1.52 -8.56
CA LEU A 150 -3.53 2.49 -9.18
C LEU A 150 -3.28 3.91 -8.65
N ALA A 151 -3.13 4.07 -7.34
CA ALA A 151 -2.81 5.36 -6.73
C ALA A 151 -1.46 5.90 -7.24
N ALA A 152 -0.42 5.06 -7.25
CA ALA A 152 0.89 5.43 -7.72
C ALA A 152 0.87 5.82 -9.21
N ARG A 153 0.12 5.10 -10.06
CA ARG A 153 -0.04 5.44 -11.48
C ARG A 153 -0.84 6.73 -11.69
N LEU A 154 -1.92 6.96 -10.94
CA LEU A 154 -2.69 8.21 -11.01
C LEU A 154 -1.83 9.44 -10.66
N ILE A 155 -0.88 9.27 -9.75
CA ILE A 155 0.10 10.29 -9.37
C ILE A 155 1.22 10.40 -10.44
N ALA A 156 1.76 9.26 -10.91
CA ALA A 156 2.92 9.19 -11.80
C ALA A 156 2.65 9.63 -13.25
N VAL A 157 1.46 9.32 -13.82
CA VAL A 157 1.04 9.72 -15.19
C VAL A 157 1.21 11.22 -15.44
N ARG A 158 1.23 12.03 -14.37
CA ARG A 158 1.36 13.49 -14.46
C ARG A 158 2.78 14.03 -14.25
N ALA A 159 3.72 13.25 -13.70
CA ALA A 159 5.11 13.70 -13.57
C ALA A 159 5.80 13.87 -14.95
N ASP A 160 5.38 13.07 -15.94
CA ASP A 160 5.90 13.11 -17.31
C ASP A 160 5.19 14.17 -18.17
N SER A 161 3.99 14.59 -17.79
CA SER A 161 3.24 15.65 -18.47
C SER A 161 3.48 16.99 -17.76
N LYS A 162 4.20 17.94 -18.39
CA LYS A 162 4.42 19.33 -17.93
C LYS A 162 3.11 20.14 -17.79
N ALA A 163 2.19 19.71 -16.94
CA ALA A 163 0.85 20.24 -16.81
C ALA A 163 0.64 20.88 -15.43
N ASN A 164 0.86 22.20 -15.40
CA ASN A 164 0.37 23.21 -14.44
C ASN A 164 0.16 22.75 -12.97
N ASN A 165 1.05 23.22 -12.09
CA ASN A 165 1.21 22.79 -10.68
C ASN A 165 -0.09 22.75 -9.84
N ASN A 166 -1.05 23.65 -10.09
CA ASN A 166 -2.32 23.71 -9.33
C ASN A 166 -3.18 22.46 -9.47
N ASN A 167 -3.07 21.75 -10.58
CA ASN A 167 -3.98 20.67 -10.92
C ASN A 167 -3.37 19.29 -10.52
N GLY A 168 -2.05 19.24 -10.28
CA GLY A 168 -1.37 18.08 -9.67
C GLY A 168 -1.73 17.88 -8.19
N ASN A 169 -1.83 18.99 -7.43
CA ASN A 169 -2.27 18.95 -6.03
C ASN A 169 -3.73 18.49 -5.91
N SER A 170 -4.58 18.79 -6.90
CA SER A 170 -5.99 18.35 -6.90
C SER A 170 -6.15 16.83 -7.03
N ARG A 171 -5.32 16.15 -7.84
CA ARG A 171 -5.38 14.68 -7.99
C ARG A 171 -4.74 13.94 -6.82
N SER A 172 -3.63 14.43 -6.25
CA SER A 172 -3.07 13.85 -5.01
C SER A 172 -4.03 14.01 -3.84
N VAL A 173 -4.71 15.17 -3.73
CA VAL A 173 -5.79 15.40 -2.76
C VAL A 173 -7.00 14.50 -3.04
N ALA A 174 -7.35 14.26 -4.31
CA ALA A 174 -8.43 13.32 -4.65
C ALA A 174 -8.07 11.86 -4.29
N VAL A 175 -6.82 11.43 -4.49
CA VAL A 175 -6.32 10.11 -4.06
C VAL A 175 -6.28 10.02 -2.53
N ALA A 176 -5.82 11.07 -1.84
CA ALA A 176 -5.85 11.14 -0.38
C ALA A 176 -7.29 11.08 0.14
N GLY A 177 -8.22 11.84 -0.45
CA GLY A 177 -9.64 11.79 -0.14
C GLY A 177 -10.24 10.41 -0.37
N ALA A 178 -9.92 9.75 -1.48
CA ALA A 178 -10.37 8.38 -1.77
C ALA A 178 -9.87 7.38 -0.72
N ARG A 179 -8.61 7.51 -0.26
CA ARG A 179 -8.07 6.65 0.79
C ARG A 179 -8.65 6.95 2.17
N VAL A 180 -8.91 8.22 2.49
CA VAL A 180 -9.59 8.61 3.75
C VAL A 180 -11.02 8.07 3.77
N VAL A 181 -11.77 8.19 2.67
CA VAL A 181 -13.13 7.63 2.55
C VAL A 181 -13.09 6.10 2.69
N ALA A 182 -12.13 5.43 2.05
CA ALA A 182 -11.97 3.99 2.16
C ALA A 182 -11.59 3.54 3.58
N ALA A 183 -10.71 4.28 4.26
CA ALA A 183 -10.34 4.03 5.65
C ALA A 183 -11.53 4.23 6.60
N ALA A 184 -12.36 5.25 6.37
CA ALA A 184 -13.60 5.45 7.10
C ALA A 184 -14.57 4.27 6.92
N VAL A 185 -14.71 3.75 5.69
CA VAL A 185 -15.51 2.55 5.40
C VAL A 185 -14.94 1.32 6.13
N ALA A 186 -13.63 1.11 6.09
CA ALA A 186 -12.98 -0.03 6.78
C ALA A 186 -13.24 -0.01 8.29
N VAL A 187 -13.16 1.19 8.91
CA VAL A 187 -13.40 1.37 10.35
C VAL A 187 -14.88 1.21 10.68
N PHE A 188 -15.79 1.72 9.85
CA PHE A 188 -17.24 1.62 10.08
C PHE A 188 -17.74 0.18 10.00
N TYR A 189 -17.24 -0.60 9.03
CA TYR A 189 -17.63 -1.99 8.83
C TYR A 189 -16.72 -3.01 9.56
N GLN A 190 -15.74 -2.54 10.34
CA GLN A 190 -14.73 -3.35 11.03
C GLN A 190 -14.03 -4.40 10.13
N SER A 191 -13.96 -4.13 8.83
CA SER A 191 -13.46 -5.09 7.83
C SER A 191 -12.52 -4.38 6.86
N HIS A 192 -11.24 -4.72 6.97
CA HIS A 192 -10.16 -4.16 6.15
C HIS A 192 -10.34 -4.51 4.67
N LEU A 193 -10.90 -5.68 4.36
CA LEU A 193 -11.25 -6.08 2.99
C LEU A 193 -12.30 -5.17 2.34
N LEU A 194 -13.38 -4.80 3.05
CA LEU A 194 -14.40 -3.89 2.50
C LEU A 194 -13.83 -2.50 2.26
N GLY A 195 -12.98 -2.00 3.16
CA GLY A 195 -12.25 -0.75 2.96
C GLY A 195 -11.32 -0.80 1.74
N GLY A 196 -10.55 -1.89 1.58
CA GLY A 196 -9.66 -2.07 0.43
C GLY A 196 -10.41 -2.16 -0.90
N VAL A 197 -11.52 -2.89 -0.96
CA VAL A 197 -12.37 -2.98 -2.16
C VAL A 197 -13.00 -1.62 -2.49
N ALA A 198 -13.48 -0.89 -1.48
CA ALA A 198 -13.99 0.47 -1.66
C ALA A 198 -12.90 1.41 -2.20
N GLN A 199 -11.67 1.32 -1.68
CA GLN A 199 -10.53 2.09 -2.18
C GLN A 199 -10.27 1.80 -3.66
N LEU A 200 -10.24 0.52 -4.03
CA LEU A 200 -10.00 0.10 -5.40
C LEU A 200 -11.11 0.58 -6.33
N ALA A 201 -12.38 0.48 -5.93
CA ALA A 201 -13.53 0.96 -6.70
C ALA A 201 -13.49 2.48 -6.89
N ILE A 202 -13.19 3.25 -5.85
CA ILE A 202 -13.10 4.72 -5.91
C ILE A 202 -11.93 5.13 -6.82
N LEU A 203 -10.77 4.49 -6.69
CA LEU A 203 -9.61 4.77 -7.55
C LEU A 203 -9.83 4.35 -9.01
N ALA A 204 -10.54 3.25 -9.26
CA ALA A 204 -10.93 2.84 -10.60
C ALA A 204 -11.93 3.81 -11.24
N ALA A 205 -12.92 4.28 -10.47
CA ALA A 205 -13.85 5.33 -10.90
C ALA A 205 -13.12 6.64 -11.20
N LEU A 206 -12.18 7.06 -10.33
CA LEU A 206 -11.33 8.23 -10.58
C LEU A 206 -10.52 8.09 -11.87
N ARG A 207 -9.99 6.89 -12.17
CA ARG A 207 -9.28 6.63 -13.42
C ARG A 207 -10.19 6.66 -14.64
N GLY A 208 -11.44 6.22 -14.53
CA GLY A 208 -12.43 6.28 -15.63
C GLY A 208 -13.00 7.69 -15.86
N VAL A 209 -13.05 8.52 -14.81
CA VAL A 209 -13.62 9.89 -14.85
C VAL A 209 -12.58 10.95 -15.23
N LEU A 210 -11.30 10.73 -14.94
CA LEU A 210 -10.22 11.65 -15.29
C LEU A 210 -9.72 11.34 -16.72
N PRO A 211 -9.98 12.21 -17.72
CA PRO A 211 -9.51 11.98 -19.08
C PRO A 211 -7.97 11.97 -19.14
N HIS A 212 -7.47 11.15 -20.06
CA HIS A 212 -6.07 11.03 -20.46
C HIS A 212 -5.50 12.36 -20.91
#